data_AF-A0A4Y2ICJ0-F1
#
_entry.id   AF-A0A4Y2ICJ0-F1
#
_cell.length_a   1.000
_cell.length_b   1.000
_cell.length_c   1.000
_cell.angle_alpha   90.00
_cell.angle_beta   90.00
_cell.angle_gamma   90.00
#
_symmetry.space_group_name_H-M   'P 1'
#
loop_
_entity.id
_entity.type
_entity.pdbx_description
1 polymer ?
#
loop_
_entity_poly.entity_id
_entity_poly.type
_entity_poly.pdbx_seq_one_letter_code
_entity_poly.pdbx_strand_id
1 'polypeptide(L)'
;METFRPPGAISFSCSNLADTWNRWTQKFKNYLIASEKDKKPDGVKIAILLNLLGDEGTDIFNTFKSENGKSIEKFDDVLEMFTNYCSPKTNVVFERFKFFSCSQQEGQQVDNYLTELNSCFNM
;
A
#
# COMPACT_ATOMS: atom_id res chain seq x y z
N MET A 1 26.19 16.22 12.51
CA MET A 1 25.19 15.15 12.70
C MET A 1 24.73 14.74 11.32
N GLU A 2 24.96 13.50 10.90
CA GLU A 2 24.46 13.05 9.60
C GLU A 2 22.92 13.01 9.64
N THR A 3 22.31 13.96 8.94
CA THR A 3 20.85 14.03 8.85
C THR A 3 20.40 13.10 7.73
N PHE A 4 20.16 11.84 8.07
CA PHE A 4 19.52 10.90 7.13
C PHE A 4 18.12 11.39 6.81
N ARG A 5 17.81 11.50 5.52
CA ARG A 5 16.50 12.01 5.08
C ARG A 5 15.44 10.95 5.31
N PRO A 6 14.40 11.22 6.13
CA PRO A 6 13.27 10.31 6.21
C PRO A 6 12.55 10.25 4.86
N PRO A 7 11.82 9.16 4.58
CA PRO A 7 10.91 9.14 3.44
C PRO A 7 9.90 10.28 3.57
N GLY A 8 9.58 10.94 2.45
CA GLY A 8 8.54 11.99 2.43
C GLY A 8 7.15 11.41 2.69
N ALA A 9 6.15 12.26 2.91
CA ALA A 9 4.77 11.83 3.13
C ALA A 9 4.27 10.96 1.96
N ILE A 10 3.52 9.90 2.28
CA ILE A 10 2.75 9.14 1.30
C ILE A 10 1.34 9.71 1.23
N SER A 11 0.74 9.70 0.03
CA SER A 11 -0.69 9.97 -0.15
C SER A 11 -1.38 8.64 -0.40
N PHE A 12 -2.35 8.27 0.44
CA PHE A 12 -3.13 7.04 0.25
C PHE A 12 -4.20 7.16 -0.85
N SER A 13 -4.37 8.33 -1.45
CA SER A 13 -5.35 8.60 -2.53
C SER A 13 -4.77 8.51 -3.96
N CYS A 14 -3.53 8.05 -4.13
CA CYS A 14 -2.90 8.00 -5.45
C CYS A 14 -3.36 6.80 -6.30
N SER A 15 -3.39 6.97 -7.63
CA SER A 15 -3.85 5.94 -8.58
C SER A 15 -2.99 4.67 -8.60
N ASN A 16 -1.73 4.76 -8.16
CA ASN A 16 -0.82 3.62 -8.05
C ASN A 16 -0.29 3.50 -6.62
N LEU A 17 -1.21 3.24 -5.70
CA LEU A 17 -0.94 3.12 -4.27
C LEU A 17 0.01 1.97 -3.95
N ALA A 18 -0.13 0.83 -4.63
CA ALA A 18 0.71 -0.35 -4.41
C ALA A 18 2.19 -0.08 -4.72
N ASP A 19 2.53 0.44 -5.91
CA ASP A 19 3.91 0.77 -6.24
C ASP A 19 4.47 1.91 -5.38
N THR A 20 3.62 2.89 -5.06
CA THR A 20 4.01 4.02 -4.21
C THR A 20 4.34 3.53 -2.81
N TRP A 21 3.51 2.65 -2.24
CA TRP A 21 3.74 2.00 -0.95
C TRP A 21 5.01 1.15 -0.96
N ASN A 22 5.25 0.35 -2.01
CA ASN A 22 6.44 -0.48 -2.12
C ASN A 22 7.73 0.37 -2.13
N ARG A 23 7.77 1.42 -2.96
CA ARG A 23 8.92 2.35 -3.02
C ARG A 23 9.10 3.10 -1.70
N TRP A 24 8.01 3.52 -1.08
CA TRP A 24 8.05 4.22 0.19
C TRP A 24 8.57 3.34 1.32
N THR A 25 8.08 2.10 1.40
CA THR A 25 8.49 1.09 2.39
C THR A 25 9.97 0.75 2.27
N GLN A 26 10.50 0.63 1.05
CA GLN A 26 11.94 0.46 0.84
C GLN A 26 12.75 1.63 1.40
N LYS A 27 12.34 2.87 1.12
CA LYS A 27 12.99 4.07 1.68
C LYS A 27 12.90 4.11 3.20
N PHE A 28 11.76 3.70 3.77
CA PHE A 28 11.56 3.63 5.20
C PHE A 28 12.49 2.59 5.87
N LYS A 29 12.60 1.39 5.31
CA LYS A 29 13.53 0.36 5.80
C LYS A 29 14.98 0.84 5.75
N ASN A 30 15.38 1.49 4.64
CA ASN A 30 16.71 2.09 4.52
C ASN A 30 16.94 3.19 5.57
N TYR A 31 15.94 4.03 5.84
CA TYR A 31 16.01 5.04 6.89
C TYR A 31 16.19 4.42 8.28
N LEU A 32 15.47 3.34 8.59
CA LEU A 32 15.61 2.64 9.87
C LEU A 32 17.03 2.09 10.04
N ILE A 33 17.59 1.46 9.00
CA ILE A 33 18.95 0.90 9.04
C ILE A 33 19.99 2.03 9.15
N ALA A 34 19.90 3.05 8.29
CA ALA A 34 20.86 4.15 8.24
C ALA A 34 20.88 4.98 9.54
N SER A 35 19.74 5.06 10.23
CA SER A 35 19.63 5.74 11.53
C SER A 35 19.82 4.82 12.75
N GLU A 36 20.22 3.56 12.54
CA GLU A 36 20.37 2.52 13.58
C GLU A 36 19.10 2.31 14.43
N LYS A 37 17.93 2.57 13.84
CA LYS A 37 16.61 2.37 14.45
C LYS A 37 16.02 1.00 14.12
N ASP A 38 16.64 0.25 13.22
CA ASP A 38 16.29 -1.12 12.86
C ASP A 38 16.37 -2.09 14.06
N LYS A 39 17.25 -1.82 15.03
CA LYS A 39 17.41 -2.63 16.25
C LYS A 39 16.53 -2.18 17.42
N LYS A 40 15.74 -1.12 17.26
CA LYS A 40 14.86 -0.62 18.32
C LYS A 40 13.67 -1.58 18.54
N PRO A 41 13.02 -1.53 19.71
CA PRO A 41 11.81 -2.29 19.97
C PRO A 41 10.73 -1.98 18.93
N ASP A 42 9.88 -2.96 18.64
CA ASP A 42 8.87 -2.85 17.59
C ASP A 42 7.89 -1.70 17.84
N GLY A 43 7.50 -1.44 19.09
CA GLY A 43 6.68 -0.28 19.44
C GLY A 43 7.30 1.06 19.02
N VAL A 44 8.63 1.18 19.07
CA VAL A 44 9.33 2.39 18.60
C VAL A 44 9.32 2.46 17.08
N LYS A 45 9.53 1.35 16.38
CA LYS A 45 9.45 1.31 14.91
C LYS A 45 8.06 1.65 14.41
N ILE A 46 7.01 1.12 15.06
CA ILE A 46 5.61 1.42 14.76
C ILE A 46 5.33 2.91 15.01
N ALA A 47 5.78 3.48 16.12
CA ALA A 47 5.62 4.91 16.38
C ALA A 47 6.30 5.78 15.31
N ILE A 48 7.50 5.41 14.85
CA ILE A 48 8.20 6.11 13.75
C ILE A 48 7.41 5.97 12.45
N LEU A 49 6.89 4.78 12.15
CA LEU A 49 6.05 4.54 10.97
C LEU A 49 4.84 5.48 10.97
N LEU A 50 4.04 5.45 12.03
CA LEU A 50 2.82 6.28 12.15
C LEU A 50 3.15 7.78 12.09
N ASN A 51 4.24 8.21 12.73
CA ASN A 51 4.69 9.60 12.65
C ASN A 51 5.02 10.04 11.22
N LEU A 52 5.54 9.15 10.37
CA LEU A 52 5.86 9.46 8.98
C LEU A 52 4.66 9.34 8.04
N LEU A 53 3.67 8.51 8.38
CA LEU A 53 2.41 8.39 7.64
C LEU A 53 1.41 9.51 7.98
N GLY A 54 1.57 10.16 9.14
CA GLY A 54 0.72 11.27 9.59
C GLY A 54 -0.66 10.80 10.07
N ASP A 55 -1.60 11.74 10.10
CA ASP A 55 -2.95 11.53 10.65
C ASP A 55 -3.70 10.44 9.86
N GLU A 56 -3.63 10.46 8.53
CA GLU A 56 -4.28 9.47 7.66
C GLU A 56 -3.79 8.05 7.96
N GLY A 57 -2.47 7.85 8.10
CA GLY A 57 -1.92 6.56 8.48
C GLY A 57 -2.30 6.12 9.89
N THR A 58 -2.49 7.07 10.80
CA THR A 58 -2.91 6.80 12.18
C THR A 58 -4.37 6.34 12.23
N ASP A 59 -5.25 6.96 11.45
CA ASP A 59 -6.66 6.58 11.32
C ASP A 59 -6.82 5.17 10.73
N ILE A 60 -6.03 4.86 9.69
CA ILE A 60 -5.97 3.52 9.09
C ILE A 60 -5.51 2.49 10.13
N PHE A 61 -4.45 2.80 10.89
CA PHE A 61 -3.95 1.90 11.94
C PHE A 61 -4.96 1.65 13.06
N ASN A 62 -5.68 2.68 13.49
CA ASN A 62 -6.74 2.56 14.49
C ASN A 62 -7.86 1.64 14.01
N THR A 63 -8.22 1.71 12.73
CA THR A 63 -9.20 0.81 12.11
C THR A 63 -8.76 -0.64 12.20
N PHE A 64 -7.50 -0.95 11.86
CA PHE A 64 -6.96 -2.32 11.98
C PHE A 64 -6.96 -2.86 13.41
N LYS A 65 -6.68 -2.00 14.39
CA LYS A 65 -6.66 -2.37 15.80
C LYS A 65 -8.06 -2.72 16.31
N SER A 66 -9.07 -2.00 15.85
CA SER A 66 -10.48 -2.28 16.16
C SER A 66 -10.96 -3.59 15.54
N GLU A 67 -10.53 -3.91 14.31
CA GLU A 67 -10.93 -5.14 13.61
C GLU A 67 -10.28 -6.41 14.17
N ASN A 68 -9.00 -6.33 14.55
CA ASN A 68 -8.24 -7.53 14.93
C ASN A 68 -8.35 -7.89 16.42
N GLY A 69 -8.85 -6.98 17.27
CA GLY A 69 -9.09 -7.23 18.71
C GLY A 69 -7.85 -7.64 19.54
N LYS A 70 -6.67 -7.73 18.94
CA LYS A 70 -5.40 -8.12 19.56
C LYS A 70 -4.43 -6.93 19.62
N SER A 71 -3.56 -6.92 20.62
CA SER A 71 -2.39 -6.05 20.62
C SER A 71 -1.53 -6.38 19.41
N ILE A 72 -1.45 -5.45 18.45
CA ILE A 72 -0.49 -5.57 17.37
C ILE A 72 0.88 -5.21 17.98
N GLU A 73 1.67 -6.24 18.26
CA GLU A 73 2.94 -6.10 19.01
C GLU A 73 4.17 -6.11 18.10
N LYS A 74 4.05 -6.65 16.89
CA LYS A 74 5.18 -6.80 15.97
C LYS A 74 5.13 -5.79 14.84
N PHE A 75 6.31 -5.24 14.54
CA PHE A 75 6.45 -4.27 13.45
C PHE A 75 6.13 -4.89 12.08
N ASP A 76 6.53 -6.14 11.86
CA ASP A 76 6.29 -6.83 10.58
C ASP A 76 4.79 -7.05 10.31
N ASP A 77 4.00 -7.38 11.34
CA ASP A 77 2.55 -7.57 11.22
C ASP A 77 1.86 -6.25 10.83
N VAL A 78 2.27 -5.13 11.42
CA VAL A 78 1.78 -3.78 11.04
C VAL A 78 2.11 -3.48 9.59
N LEU A 79 3.35 -3.76 9.18
CA LEU A 79 3.80 -3.51 7.81
C LEU A 79 3.03 -4.35 6.79
N GLU A 80 2.72 -5.61 7.13
CA GLU A 80 1.88 -6.48 6.30
C GLU A 80 0.45 -5.96 6.19
N MET A 81 -0.16 -5.51 7.29
CA MET A 81 -1.50 -4.90 7.27
C MET A 81 -1.58 -3.70 6.33
N PHE A 82 -0.62 -2.77 6.44
CA PHE A 82 -0.57 -1.63 5.51
C PHE A 82 -0.28 -2.06 4.07
N THR A 83 0.53 -3.10 3.86
CA THR A 83 0.78 -3.63 2.52
C THR A 83 -0.50 -4.21 1.90
N ASN A 84 -1.28 -4.96 2.68
CA ASN A 84 -2.57 -5.49 2.24
C ASN A 84 -3.62 -4.39 2.00
N TYR A 85 -3.56 -3.30 2.76
CA TYR A 85 -4.42 -2.13 2.53
C TYR A 85 -4.05 -1.37 1.26
N CYS A 86 -2.76 -1.13 1.05
CA CYS A 86 -2.24 -0.41 -0.13
C CYS A 86 -2.26 -1.24 -1.41
N SER A 87 -2.31 -2.56 -1.27
CA SER A 87 -2.36 -3.53 -2.36
C SER A 87 -3.35 -4.64 -1.96
N PRO A 88 -4.67 -4.38 -1.99
CA PRO A 88 -5.64 -5.43 -1.76
C PRO A 88 -5.37 -6.53 -2.78
N LYS A 89 -5.17 -7.77 -2.31
CA LYS A 89 -4.97 -8.92 -3.19
C LYS A 89 -6.07 -8.89 -4.25
N THR A 90 -5.69 -8.70 -5.51
CA THR A 90 -6.59 -8.76 -6.64
C THR A 90 -7.35 -10.07 -6.55
N ASN A 91 -8.66 -9.98 -6.30
CA ASN A 91 -9.48 -11.17 -6.26
C ASN A 91 -9.58 -11.67 -7.71
N VAL A 92 -8.81 -12.70 -8.03
CA VAL A 92 -8.73 -13.27 -9.38
C VAL A 92 -10.11 -13.59 -9.94
N VAL A 93 -11.08 -13.97 -9.10
CA VAL A 93 -12.47 -14.22 -9.52
C VAL A 93 -13.16 -12.94 -9.97
N PHE A 94 -12.94 -11.84 -9.25
CA PHE A 94 -13.50 -10.53 -9.59
C PHE A 94 -12.86 -9.94 -10.85
N GLU A 95 -11.54 -10.00 -10.99
CA GLU A 95 -10.84 -9.53 -12.19
C GLU A 95 -11.20 -10.37 -13.41
N ARG A 96 -11.32 -11.69 -13.24
CA ARG A 96 -11.80 -12.59 -14.29
C ARG A 96 -13.23 -12.27 -14.70
N PHE A 97 -14.10 -11.99 -13.73
CA PHE A 97 -15.47 -11.55 -14.01
C PHE A 97 -15.49 -10.22 -14.76
N LYS A 98 -14.71 -9.23 -14.33
CA LYS A 98 -14.58 -7.91 -14.97
C LYS A 98 -14.08 -8.07 -16.41
N PHE A 99 -13.04 -8.86 -16.64
CA PHE A 99 -12.52 -9.19 -17.97
C PHE A 99 -13.59 -9.87 -18.84
N PHE A 100 -14.30 -10.88 -18.32
CA PHE A 100 -15.37 -11.55 -19.06
C PHE A 100 -16.62 -10.68 -19.27
N SER A 101 -16.73 -9.58 -18.53
CA SER A 101 -17.79 -8.58 -18.69
C SER A 101 -17.40 -7.45 -19.66
N CYS A 102 -16.11 -7.30 -19.99
CA CYS A 102 -15.63 -6.38 -21.03
C CYS A 102 -16.01 -7.00 -22.40
N SER A 103 -17.13 -6.56 -23.00
CA SER A 103 -17.62 -7.02 -24.30
C SER A 103 -17.61 -5.89 -25.33
N GLN A 104 -17.18 -6.20 -26.56
CA GLN A 104 -17.15 -5.22 -27.64
C GLN A 104 -18.58 -4.78 -27.97
N GLN A 105 -18.83 -3.47 -27.93
CA GLN A 105 -20.13 -2.91 -28.27
C GLN A 105 -20.32 -2.80 -29.79
N GLU A 106 -21.58 -2.83 -30.23
CA GLU A 106 -21.91 -2.69 -31.65
C GLU A 106 -21.45 -1.32 -32.19
N GLY A 107 -20.58 -1.33 -33.20
CA GLY A 107 -19.95 -0.13 -33.75
C GLY A 107 -18.70 0.37 -33.03
N GLN A 108 -18.23 -0.29 -31.97
CA GLN A 108 -16.96 0.04 -31.32
C GLN A 108 -15.78 -0.37 -32.19
N GLN A 109 -14.86 0.57 -32.46
CA GLN A 109 -13.62 0.26 -33.14
C GLN A 109 -12.77 -0.73 -32.33
N VAL A 110 -12.11 -1.65 -33.05
CA VAL A 110 -11.29 -2.71 -32.45
C VAL A 110 -10.18 -2.14 -31.57
N ASP A 111 -9.55 -1.04 -31.96
CA ASP A 111 -8.48 -0.41 -31.17
C ASP A 111 -8.98 0.15 -29.83
N ASN A 112 -10.19 0.72 -29.81
CA ASN A 112 -10.81 1.22 -28.59
C ASN A 112 -11.19 0.06 -27.66
N TYR A 113 -11.73 -1.02 -28.22
CA TYR A 113 -12.02 -2.23 -27.46
C TYR A 113 -10.75 -2.88 -26.89
N LEU A 114 -9.66 -2.91 -27.66
CA LEU A 114 -8.36 -3.42 -27.20
C LEU A 114 -7.80 -2.57 -26.05
N THR A 115 -7.99 -1.25 -26.10
CA THR A 115 -7.55 -0.32 -25.05
C THR A 115 -8.36 -0.51 -23.76
N GLU A 116 -9.67 -0.72 -23.87
CA GLU A 116 -10.54 -1.05 -22.74
C GLU A 116 -10.17 -2.42 -22.13
N LEU A 117 -9.98 -3.44 -22.97
CA LEU A 117 -9.51 -4.77 -22.53
C LEU A 117 -8.16 -4.71 -21.79
N ASN A 118 -7.21 -3.92 -22.30
CA ASN A 118 -5.90 -3.74 -21.66
C ASN A 118 -6.01 -2.99 -20.32
N SER A 119 -7.00 -2.11 -20.19
CA SER A 119 -7.35 -1.43 -18.93
C SER A 119 -8.08 -2.36 -17.96
N CYS A 120 -8.80 -3.39 -18.45
CA CYS A 120 -9.39 -4.45 -17.63
C CYS A 120 -8.32 -5.43 -17.07
N PHE A 121 -7.08 -5.44 -17.58
CA PHE A 121 -6.00 -6.38 -17.18
C PHE A 121 -4.92 -5.78 -16.26
N ASN A 122 -4.69 -4.47 -16.29
CA ASN A 122 -3.57 -3.84 -15.56
C ASN A 122 -4.05 -2.86 -14.48
N MET A 123 -4.27 -3.35 -13.25
CA MET A 123 -4.10 -2.60 -11.99
C MET A 123 -3.59 -3.52 -10.89
#